data_AF-A0A2C6BHS3-F1
#
_entry.id   AF-A0A2C6BHS3-F1
#
_cell.length_a   1.000
_cell.length_b   1.000
_cell.length_c   1.000
_cell.angle_alpha   90.00
_cell.angle_beta   90.00
_cell.angle_gamma   90.00
#
_symmetry.space_group_name_H-M   'P 1'
#
loop_
_entity.id
_entity.type
_entity.pdbx_description
1 polymer ?
#
loop_
_entity_poly.entity_id
_entity_poly.type
_entity_poly.pdbx_seq_one_letter_code
_entity_poly.pdbx_strand_id
1 'polypeptide(L)'
;MKILKTMIYHFLMAFRGLFFRIFNFLSGILGFLIIAAIAFYIFDKNVKLNVLGAALGCTIMFIGIYLLKHFYDKIIFWAKPDDIDLTLYK
;
A
#
# COMPACT_ATOMS: atom_id res chain seq x y z
N MET A 1 -19.56 3.81 23.08
CA MET A 1 -18.23 3.57 22.45
C MET A 1 -18.09 2.19 21.78
N LYS A 2 -18.69 1.10 22.30
CA LYS A 2 -18.61 -0.25 21.67
C LYS A 2 -19.19 -0.31 20.25
N ILE A 3 -20.37 0.27 20.01
CA ILE A 3 -21.06 0.22 18.70
C ILE A 3 -20.24 0.92 17.60
N LEU A 4 -19.72 2.12 17.88
CA LEU A 4 -18.89 2.87 16.94
C LEU A 4 -17.61 2.10 16.57
N LYS A 5 -16.88 1.54 17.55
CA LYS A 5 -15.70 0.70 17.28
C LYS A 5 -16.04 -0.52 16.43
N THR A 6 -17.16 -1.17 16.73
CA THR A 6 -17.63 -2.35 15.98
C THR A 6 -17.99 -2.00 14.53
N MET A 7 -18.64 -0.85 14.31
CA MET A 7 -18.99 -0.36 12.98
C MET A 7 -17.73 -0.02 12.16
N ILE A 8 -16.76 0.66 12.77
CA ILE A 8 -15.47 0.99 12.14
C ILE A 8 -14.69 -0.29 11.79
N TYR A 9 -14.65 -1.28 12.69
CA TYR A 9 -13.99 -2.56 12.46
C TYR A 9 -14.58 -3.30 11.24
N HIS A 10 -15.90 -3.48 11.19
CA HIS A 10 -16.55 -4.17 10.08
C HIS A 10 -16.42 -3.40 8.77
N PHE A 11 -16.48 -2.08 8.82
CA PHE A 11 -16.25 -1.23 7.65
C PHE A 11 -14.84 -1.44 7.10
N LEU A 12 -13.80 -1.31 7.94
CA LEU A 12 -12.41 -1.54 7.52
C LEU A 12 -12.18 -2.97 7.02
N MET A 13 -12.78 -3.97 7.66
CA MET A 13 -12.68 -5.37 7.23
C MET A 13 -13.33 -5.59 5.86
N ALA A 14 -14.52 -5.01 5.61
CA ALA A 14 -15.23 -5.12 4.34
C ALA A 14 -14.45 -4.50 3.18
N PHE A 15 -13.79 -3.35 3.41
CA PHE A 15 -13.00 -2.66 2.39
C PHE A 15 -11.56 -3.16 2.28
N ARG A 16 -11.11 -4.05 3.17
CA ARG A 16 -9.74 -4.60 3.15
C ARG A 16 -9.37 -5.18 1.79
N GLY A 17 -10.19 -6.07 1.24
CA GLY A 17 -9.89 -6.70 -0.07
C GLY A 17 -9.74 -5.68 -1.20
N LEU A 18 -10.63 -4.68 -1.25
CA LEU A 18 -10.61 -3.61 -2.25
C LEU A 18 -9.37 -2.71 -2.08
N PHE A 19 -9.06 -2.34 -0.82
CA PHE A 19 -7.86 -1.58 -0.47
C PHE A 19 -6.60 -2.29 -0.96
N PHE A 20 -6.41 -3.56 -0.58
CA PHE A 20 -5.23 -4.33 -1.00
C PHE A 20 -5.14 -4.48 -2.53
N ARG A 21 -6.26 -4.69 -3.22
CA ARG A 21 -6.29 -4.81 -4.68
C ARG A 21 -5.87 -3.51 -5.37
N ILE A 22 -6.41 -2.36 -4.96
CA ILE A 22 -6.06 -1.05 -5.53
C ILE A 22 -4.58 -0.75 -5.30
N PHE A 23 -4.11 -0.88 -4.06
CA PHE A 23 -2.72 -0.57 -3.74
C PHE A 23 -1.71 -1.55 -4.36
N ASN A 24 -2.08 -2.82 -4.58
CA ASN A 24 -1.28 -3.75 -5.38
C ASN A 24 -1.19 -3.33 -6.84
N PHE A 25 -2.30 -2.87 -7.43
CA PHE A 25 -2.30 -2.38 -8.81
C PHE A 25 -1.42 -1.13 -8.97
N LEU A 26 -1.56 -0.14 -8.08
CA LEU A 26 -0.68 1.03 -8.05
C LEU A 26 0.79 0.66 -7.83
N SER A 27 1.08 -0.26 -6.92
CA SER A 27 2.43 -0.77 -6.67
C SER A 27 3.03 -1.44 -7.91
N GLY A 28 2.23 -2.18 -8.69
CA GLY A 28 2.64 -2.75 -9.97
C GLY A 28 3.02 -1.69 -11.01
N ILE A 29 2.21 -0.63 -11.15
CA ILE A 29 2.51 0.48 -12.05
C ILE A 29 3.80 1.20 -11.61
N LEU A 30 3.95 1.49 -10.32
CA LEU A 30 5.15 2.13 -9.79
C LEU A 30 6.40 1.26 -10.02
N GLY A 31 6.30 -0.05 -9.81
CA GLY A 31 7.39 -0.98 -10.11
C GLY A 31 7.82 -0.95 -11.58
N PHE A 32 6.84 -0.92 -12.50
CA PHE A 32 7.11 -0.76 -13.93
C PHE A 32 7.82 0.57 -14.24
N LEU A 33 7.34 1.68 -13.66
CA LEU A 33 7.96 3.00 -13.85
C LEU A 33 9.40 3.07 -13.34
N ILE A 34 9.71 2.41 -12.21
CA ILE A 34 11.07 2.32 -11.68
C ILE A 34 11.98 1.56 -12.66
N ILE A 35 11.53 0.42 -13.19
CA ILE A 35 12.30 -0.36 -14.17
C ILE A 35 12.51 0.44 -15.46
N ALA A 36 11.46 1.09 -15.98
CA ALA A 36 11.55 1.93 -17.16
C ALA A 36 12.55 3.08 -16.95
N ALA A 37 12.50 3.74 -15.79
CA ALA A 37 13.45 4.79 -15.45
C ALA A 37 14.90 4.26 -15.39
N ILE A 38 15.14 3.11 -14.76
CA ILE A 38 16.48 2.50 -14.75
C ILE A 38 16.97 2.19 -16.17
N ALA A 39 16.11 1.68 -17.04
CA ALA A 39 16.45 1.43 -18.44
C ALA A 39 16.83 2.73 -19.17
N PHE A 40 16.03 3.80 -19.07
CA PHE A 40 16.36 5.09 -19.67
C PHE A 40 17.67 5.69 -19.13
N TYR A 41 17.97 5.50 -17.84
CA TYR A 41 19.22 5.95 -17.25
C TYR A 41 20.46 5.23 -17.85
N ILE A 42 20.34 3.94 -18.17
CA ILE A 42 21.42 3.12 -18.73
C ILE A 42 21.60 3.43 -20.23
N PHE A 43 20.50 3.49 -20.98
CA PHE A 43 20.55 3.55 -22.46
C PHE A 43 20.58 4.98 -23.02
N ASP A 44 20.12 5.99 -22.29
CA ASP A 44 20.12 7.38 -22.74
C ASP A 44 20.98 8.29 -21.85
N LYS A 45 22.03 8.87 -22.44
CA LYS A 45 23.00 9.70 -21.70
C LYS A 45 22.48 11.10 -21.36
N ASN A 46 21.45 11.59 -22.06
CA ASN A 46 21.01 12.98 -21.96
C ASN A 46 19.88 13.20 -20.94
N VAL A 47 19.22 12.14 -20.47
CA VAL A 47 18.00 12.24 -19.63
C VAL A 47 18.25 11.84 -18.17
N LYS A 48 19.51 11.57 -17.81
CA LYS A 48 19.91 10.92 -16.54
C LYS A 48 19.35 11.56 -15.28
N LEU A 49 19.34 12.88 -15.19
CA LEU A 49 19.01 13.60 -13.95
C LEU A 49 17.50 13.62 -13.67
N ASN A 50 16.68 13.85 -14.71
CA ASN A 50 15.22 13.79 -14.61
C ASN A 50 14.73 12.36 -14.32
N VAL A 51 15.38 11.37 -14.94
CA VAL A 51 15.04 9.95 -14.79
C VAL A 51 15.39 9.43 -13.40
N LEU A 52 16.53 9.85 -12.82
CA LEU A 52 16.90 9.56 -11.43
C LEU A 52 15.88 10.14 -10.45
N GLY A 53 15.45 11.39 -10.65
CA GLY A 53 14.41 12.01 -9.83
C GLY A 53 13.08 11.26 -9.88
N ALA A 54 12.66 10.85 -11.08
CA ALA A 54 11.45 10.06 -11.27
C ALA A 54 11.54 8.67 -10.60
N ALA A 55 12.68 7.97 -10.74
CA ALA A 55 12.92 6.67 -10.11
C ALA A 55 12.89 6.76 -8.57
N LEU A 56 13.54 7.79 -8.00
CA LEU A 56 13.52 8.03 -6.56
C LEU A 56 12.10 8.35 -6.06
N GLY A 57 11.37 9.24 -6.76
CA GLY A 57 9.99 9.55 -6.44
C GLY A 57 9.08 8.33 -6.45
N CYS A 58 9.18 7.49 -7.49
CA CYS A 58 8.42 6.24 -7.60
C CYS A 58 8.80 5.25 -6.49
N THR A 59 10.08 5.18 -6.12
CA THR A 59 10.55 4.29 -5.04
C THR A 59 10.00 4.73 -3.68
N ILE A 60 10.02 6.03 -3.38
CA ILE A 60 9.43 6.57 -2.13
C ILE A 60 7.93 6.27 -2.07
N MET A 61 7.20 6.49 -3.16
CA MET A 61 5.78 6.17 -3.24
C MET A 61 5.53 4.67 -3.06
N PHE A 62 6.36 3.81 -3.66
CA PHE A 62 6.26 2.36 -3.52
C PHE A 62 6.44 1.91 -2.06
N ILE A 63 7.47 2.46 -1.37
CA ILE A 63 7.70 2.20 0.05
C ILE A 63 6.53 2.74 0.90
N GLY A 64 6.02 3.93 0.57
CA GLY A 64 4.85 4.51 1.23
C GLY A 64 3.61 3.63 1.14
N ILE A 65 3.33 3.07 -0.04
CA ILE A 65 2.23 2.11 -0.25
C ILE A 65 2.44 0.84 0.57
N TYR A 66 3.67 0.31 0.58
CA TYR A 66 4.00 -0.86 1.39
C TYR A 66 3.73 -0.62 2.88
N LEU A 67 4.19 0.51 3.42
CA LEU A 67 3.94 0.89 4.81
C LEU A 67 2.45 1.09 5.06
N LEU A 68 1.73 1.77 4.17
CA LEU A 68 0.29 2.02 4.31
C LEU A 68 -0.49 0.70 4.42
N LYS A 69 -0.14 -0.30 3.59
CA LYS A 69 -0.72 -1.64 3.68
C LYS A 69 -0.37 -2.35 4.98
N HIS A 70 0.87 -2.23 5.44
CA HIS A 70 1.29 -2.82 6.71
C HIS A 70 0.54 -2.20 7.91
N PHE A 71 0.34 -0.88 7.90
CA PHE A 71 -0.40 -0.19 8.95
C PHE A 71 -1.91 -0.43 8.86
N TYR A 72 -2.48 -0.61 7.68
CA TYR A 72 -3.91 -0.89 7.52
C TYR A 72 -4.36 -2.13 8.29
N ASP A 73 -3.59 -3.22 8.22
CA ASP A 73 -3.87 -4.43 8.99
C ASP A 73 -3.69 -4.22 10.51
N LYS A 74 -2.71 -3.41 10.93
CA LYS A 74 -2.56 -3.03 12.35
C LYS A 74 -3.72 -2.18 12.86
N ILE A 75 -4.24 -1.26 12.04
CA ILE A 75 -5.39 -0.43 12.39
C ILE A 75 -6.65 -1.29 12.55
N ILE A 76 -6.87 -2.26 11.67
CA ILE A 76 -7.98 -3.23 11.82
C ILE A 76 -7.83 -4.02 13.13
N PHE A 77 -6.62 -4.49 13.44
CA PHE A 77 -6.35 -5.22 14.67
C PHE A 77 -6.58 -4.37 15.93
N TRP A 78 -6.20 -3.09 15.92
CA TRP A 78 -6.45 -2.17 17.04
C TRP A 78 -7.91 -1.71 17.15
N ALA A 79 -8.64 -1.67 16.03
CA ALA A 79 -10.06 -1.34 16.01
C ALA A 79 -10.96 -2.52 16.46
N LYS A 80 -10.37 -3.71 16.64
CA LYS A 80 -11.08 -4.93 17.05
C LYS A 80 -11.78 -4.73 18.40
N PRO A 81 -13.09 -4.98 18.51
CA PRO A 81 -13.80 -5.05 19.78
C PRO A 81 -13.38 -6.31 20.56
N ASP A 82 -13.29 -6.21 21.90
CA ASP A 82 -12.90 -7.32 22.78
C ASP A 82 -13.83 -8.55 22.66
N ASP A 83 -15.07 -8.35 22.20
CA ASP A 83 -16.10 -9.39 22.10
C ASP A 83 -16.08 -10.18 20.76
N ILE A 84 -15.22 -9.83 19.79
CA ILE A 84 -15.14 -10.52 18.49
C ILE A 84 -14.01 -11.55 18.52
N ASP A 85 -14.33 -12.83 18.36
CA ASP A 85 -13.32 -13.89 18.33
C ASP A 85 -12.74 -14.08 16.92
N LEU A 86 -11.41 -14.02 16.78
CA LEU A 86 -10.70 -14.20 15.50
C LEU A 86 -10.45 -15.68 15.16
N THR A 87 -10.86 -16.59 16.06
CA THR A 87 -10.67 -18.04 15.96
C THR A 87 -11.41 -18.69 14.78
N LEU A 88 -12.32 -17.97 14.13
CA LEU A 88 -13.03 -18.43 12.92
C LEU A 88 -12.25 -18.22 11.61
N TYR A 89 -11.08 -17.56 11.64
CA TYR A 89 -10.27 -17.30 10.44
C TYR A 89 -8.80 -17.72 10.64
N LYS A 90 -8.59 -18.94 11.17
CA LYS A 90 -7.26 -19.55 11.24
C LYS A 90 -6.95 -20.37 9.99
#